data_AF-A0A397UFQ7-F1
#
_entry.id   AF-A0A397UFQ7-F1
#
_cell.length_a   1.000
_cell.length_b   1.000
_cell.length_c   1.000
_cell.angle_alpha   90.00
_cell.angle_beta   90.00
_cell.angle_gamma   90.00
#
_symmetry.space_group_name_H-M   'P 1'
#
loop_
_entity.id
_entity.type
_entity.pdbx_description
1 polymer ?
#
loop_
_entity_poly.entity_id
_entity_poly.type
_entity_poly.pdbx_seq_one_letter_code
_entity_poly.pdbx_strand_id
1 'polypeptide(L)'
;MCTMGTRAWREYSNSGDVLSINDFENADKANNDPYYLIKLVDEKNPENIMESFTKMCLLKASKFEDEIIIHLNRNNVFHFDYYTSADQCNSTFVSTSKTADFKTIVQIIKAGGGTRPKLNRALPINPDGTVEKPPEEKSFLQKYWWYLLPIVILLFTGGPAEEPQQQQQQQQHRGGGQAARPARQ
;
A
#
# COMPACT_ATOMS: atom_id res chain seq x y z
N MET A 1 -19.20 -45.54 -11.08
CA MET A 1 -19.63 -45.72 -9.67
C MET A 1 -18.40 -45.55 -8.80
N CYS A 2 -18.21 -44.37 -8.19
CA CYS A 2 -17.16 -44.20 -7.19
C CYS A 2 -17.67 -44.81 -5.89
N THR A 3 -17.03 -45.87 -5.43
CA THR A 3 -17.27 -46.44 -4.11
C THR A 3 -16.74 -45.45 -3.08
N MET A 4 -17.64 -44.90 -2.26
CA MET A 4 -17.25 -44.17 -1.05
C MET A 4 -16.61 -45.17 -0.10
N GLY A 5 -15.27 -45.25 -0.12
CA GLY A 5 -14.52 -45.87 0.95
C GLY A 5 -14.84 -45.10 2.24
N THR A 6 -15.33 -45.80 3.26
CA THR A 6 -15.51 -45.28 4.61
C THR A 6 -14.15 -44.86 5.15
N ARG A 7 -13.76 -43.61 4.93
CA ARG A 7 -12.56 -43.03 5.55
C ARG A 7 -12.84 -42.91 7.05
N ALA A 8 -12.05 -43.60 7.85
CA ALA A 8 -12.10 -43.49 9.31
C ALA A 8 -11.32 -42.23 9.72
N TRP A 9 -12.01 -41.24 10.28
CA TRP A 9 -11.42 -40.04 10.86
C TRP A 9 -11.98 -39.80 12.26
N ARG A 10 -11.13 -39.26 13.14
CA ARG A 10 -11.49 -38.75 14.46
C ARG A 10 -11.51 -37.23 14.37
N GLU A 11 -12.60 -36.63 14.79
CA GLU A 11 -12.76 -35.18 14.85
C GLU A 11 -12.69 -34.73 16.31
N TYR A 12 -11.94 -33.67 16.56
CA TYR A 12 -11.80 -33.03 17.86
C TYR A 12 -12.24 -31.59 17.66
N SER A 13 -13.21 -31.12 18.45
CA SER A 13 -13.83 -29.81 18.26
C SER A 13 -13.85 -28.97 19.52
N ASN A 14 -13.70 -29.58 20.70
CA ASN A 14 -13.80 -28.87 21.97
C ASN A 14 -12.43 -28.69 22.61
N SER A 15 -12.24 -27.58 23.31
CA SER A 15 -11.00 -27.29 24.06
C SER A 15 -10.69 -28.29 25.18
N GLY A 16 -11.65 -29.13 25.58
CA GLY A 16 -11.47 -30.18 26.59
C GLY A 16 -11.17 -31.56 26.00
N ASP A 17 -11.16 -31.70 24.67
CA ASP A 17 -10.89 -32.97 24.02
C ASP A 17 -9.40 -33.33 24.18
N VAL A 18 -9.11 -34.49 24.78
CA VAL A 18 -7.74 -34.94 24.99
C VAL A 18 -7.22 -35.60 23.71
N LEU A 19 -6.20 -35.01 23.09
CA LEU A 19 -5.52 -35.57 21.93
C LEU A 19 -4.61 -36.74 22.35
N SER A 20 -5.13 -37.96 22.23
CA SER A 20 -4.43 -39.19 22.61
C SER A 20 -3.43 -39.64 21.55
N ILE A 21 -2.20 -39.99 21.95
CA ILE A 21 -1.17 -40.51 21.04
C ILE A 21 -1.58 -41.83 20.40
N ASN A 22 -2.33 -42.65 21.14
CA ASN A 22 -2.84 -43.92 20.62
C ASN A 22 -3.74 -43.71 19.40
N ASP A 23 -4.43 -42.57 19.30
CA ASP A 23 -5.30 -42.29 18.16
C ASP A 23 -4.48 -41.99 16.91
N PHE A 24 -3.34 -41.31 17.08
CA PHE A 24 -2.38 -41.10 16.01
C PHE A 24 -1.68 -42.39 15.60
N GLU A 25 -1.29 -43.25 16.55
CA GLU A 25 -0.71 -44.57 16.26
C GLU A 25 -1.70 -45.50 15.54
N ASN A 26 -2.96 -45.51 15.96
CA ASN A 26 -4.00 -46.30 15.31
C ASN A 26 -4.27 -45.81 13.88
N ALA A 27 -4.25 -44.49 13.66
CA ALA A 27 -4.37 -43.92 12.33
C ALA A 27 -3.18 -44.31 11.42
N ASP A 28 -1.97 -44.37 11.98
CA ASP A 28 -0.74 -44.78 11.28
C ASP A 28 -0.76 -46.27 10.90
N LYS A 29 -1.35 -47.12 11.76
CA LYS A 29 -1.55 -48.55 11.47
C LYS A 29 -2.66 -48.77 10.43
N ALA A 30 -3.71 -47.95 10.47
CA ALA A 30 -4.85 -48.07 9.58
C ALA A 30 -4.55 -47.58 8.16
N ASN A 31 -3.73 -46.53 8.03
CA ASN A 31 -3.40 -45.90 6.75
C ASN A 31 -1.89 -45.72 6.61
N ASN A 32 -1.33 -46.12 5.48
CA ASN A 32 0.06 -45.85 5.15
C ASN A 32 0.24 -44.33 4.89
N ASP A 33 0.92 -43.64 5.80
CA ASP A 33 1.12 -42.17 5.83
C ASP A 33 -0.16 -41.33 5.99
N PRO A 34 -0.77 -41.28 7.19
CA PRO A 34 -1.97 -40.46 7.40
C PRO A 34 -1.65 -38.96 7.41
N TYR A 35 -2.68 -38.15 7.14
CA TYR A 35 -2.63 -36.70 7.25
C TYR A 35 -3.33 -36.24 8.52
N TYR A 36 -2.82 -35.18 9.14
CA TYR A 36 -3.50 -34.44 10.19
C TYR A 36 -4.13 -33.19 9.55
N LEU A 37 -5.46 -33.10 9.62
CA LEU A 37 -6.25 -32.02 9.03
C LEU A 37 -6.69 -31.06 10.14
N ILE A 38 -6.46 -29.77 9.93
CA ILE A 38 -6.99 -28.70 10.77
C ILE A 38 -8.10 -28.01 9.99
N LYS A 39 -9.20 -27.73 10.70
CA LYS A 39 -10.30 -26.93 10.21
C LYS A 39 -10.39 -25.65 11.00
N LEU A 40 -10.49 -24.53 10.30
CA LEU A 40 -10.77 -23.23 10.88
C LEU A 40 -12.20 -22.86 10.50
N VAL A 41 -13.04 -22.68 11.51
CA VAL A 41 -14.45 -22.32 11.35
C VAL A 41 -14.61 -20.88 11.80
N ASP A 42 -15.21 -20.04 10.93
CA ASP A 42 -15.58 -18.69 11.32
C ASP A 42 -16.78 -18.73 12.27
N GLU A 43 -16.61 -18.20 13.49
CA GLU A 43 -17.66 -18.15 14.50
C GLU A 43 -18.91 -17.37 14.03
N LYS A 44 -18.71 -16.35 13.17
CA LYS A 44 -19.82 -15.54 12.64
C LYS A 44 -20.52 -16.20 11.47
N ASN A 45 -19.80 -17.00 10.70
CA ASN A 45 -20.32 -17.72 9.57
C ASN A 45 -19.82 -19.17 9.59
N PRO A 46 -20.52 -20.07 10.32
CA PRO A 46 -20.11 -21.47 10.46
C PRO A 46 -20.01 -22.25 9.15
N GLU A 47 -20.62 -21.75 8.06
CA GLU A 47 -20.49 -22.34 6.72
C GLU A 47 -19.13 -22.00 6.07
N ASN A 48 -18.44 -20.96 6.55
CA ASN A 48 -17.12 -20.59 6.09
C ASN A 48 -16.05 -21.42 6.83
N ILE A 49 -15.74 -22.57 6.24
CA ILE A 49 -14.74 -23.51 6.73
C ILE A 49 -13.51 -23.44 5.83
N MET A 50 -12.35 -23.26 6.45
CA MET A 50 -11.06 -23.40 5.78
C MET A 50 -10.37 -24.64 6.31
N GLU A 51 -9.74 -25.41 5.43
CA GLU A 51 -9.02 -26.64 5.81
C GLU A 51 -7.57 -26.56 5.37
N SER A 52 -6.67 -27.05 6.21
CA SER A 52 -5.25 -27.22 5.89
C SER A 52 -4.75 -28.53 6.49
N PHE A 53 -3.66 -29.09 5.96
CA PHE A 53 -3.18 -30.40 6.39
C PHE A 53 -1.66 -30.47 6.42
N THR A 54 -1.15 -31.32 7.32
CA THR A 54 0.24 -31.78 7.30
C THR A 54 0.29 -33.30 7.33
N LYS A 55 1.41 -33.88 6.90
CA LYS A 55 1.64 -35.32 7.06
C LYS A 55 1.83 -35.63 8.55
N MET A 56 1.18 -36.69 9.04
CA MET A 56 1.32 -37.13 10.43
C MET A 56 2.78 -37.46 10.77
N CYS A 57 3.53 -38.00 9.81
CA CYS A 57 4.94 -38.31 10.03
C CYS A 57 5.80 -37.06 10.27
N LEU A 58 5.48 -35.91 9.65
CA LEU A 58 6.18 -34.65 9.90
C LEU A 58 5.80 -34.04 11.26
N LEU A 59 4.55 -34.22 11.69
CA LEU A 59 4.09 -33.80 13.02
C LEU A 59 4.76 -34.62 14.14
N LYS A 60 4.86 -35.95 13.94
CA LYS A 60 5.66 -36.81 14.81
C LYS A 60 7.13 -36.37 14.81
N ALA A 61 7.68 -36.07 13.63
CA ALA A 61 9.08 -35.72 13.49
C ALA A 61 9.49 -34.39 14.14
N SER A 62 8.60 -33.42 14.10
CA SER A 62 8.72 -32.15 14.82
C SER A 62 8.40 -32.28 16.31
N LYS A 63 8.06 -33.47 16.82
CA LYS A 63 7.62 -33.70 18.20
C LYS A 63 6.39 -32.84 18.56
N PHE A 64 5.44 -32.77 17.64
CA PHE A 64 4.24 -31.94 17.75
C PHE A 64 4.54 -30.44 17.89
N GLU A 65 5.67 -29.97 17.32
CA GLU A 65 5.94 -28.54 17.12
C GLU A 65 5.34 -28.09 15.79
N ASP A 66 4.27 -27.32 15.88
CA ASP A 66 3.47 -26.88 14.76
C ASP A 66 3.25 -25.37 14.76
N GLU A 67 3.01 -24.83 13.57
CA GLU A 67 2.79 -23.41 13.37
C GLU A 67 1.56 -23.17 12.50
N ILE A 68 0.70 -22.26 12.96
CA ILE A 68 -0.50 -21.81 12.28
C ILE A 68 -0.32 -20.34 11.92
N ILE A 69 -0.36 -20.01 10.63
CA ILE A 69 -0.29 -18.63 10.17
C ILE A 69 -1.64 -18.23 9.58
N ILE A 70 -2.33 -17.31 10.22
CA ILE A 70 -3.63 -16.80 9.76
C ILE A 70 -3.40 -15.53 8.94
N HIS A 71 -3.85 -15.55 7.69
CA HIS A 71 -3.76 -14.42 6.79
C HIS A 71 -5.07 -13.64 6.76
N LEU A 72 -4.96 -12.33 7.01
CA LEU A 72 -6.09 -11.41 7.05
C LEU A 72 -6.05 -10.44 5.86
N ASN A 73 -7.22 -10.24 5.27
CA ASN A 73 -7.49 -9.20 4.28
C ASN A 73 -8.58 -8.28 4.83
N ARG A 74 -8.24 -7.01 5.07
CA ARG A 74 -9.17 -6.01 5.65
C ARG A 74 -9.90 -6.55 6.90
N ASN A 75 -9.15 -7.23 7.77
CA ASN A 75 -9.60 -7.89 9.01
C ASN A 75 -10.50 -9.13 8.85
N ASN A 76 -10.73 -9.61 7.63
CA ASN A 76 -11.38 -10.90 7.40
C ASN A 76 -10.31 -11.96 7.14
N VAL A 77 -10.45 -13.13 7.76
CA VAL A 77 -9.61 -14.29 7.44
C VAL A 77 -9.90 -14.70 6.00
N PHE A 78 -8.86 -14.84 5.19
CA PHE A 78 -9.01 -15.32 3.81
C PHE A 78 -8.25 -16.61 3.53
N HIS A 79 -7.20 -16.89 4.32
CA HIS A 79 -6.37 -18.08 4.20
C HIS A 79 -5.66 -18.35 5.53
N PHE A 80 -5.30 -19.60 5.78
CA PHE A 80 -4.35 -19.93 6.84
C PHE A 80 -3.41 -21.05 6.39
N ASP A 81 -2.15 -20.95 6.81
CA ASP A 81 -1.15 -21.99 6.62
C ASP A 81 -1.03 -22.82 7.89
N TYR A 82 -0.76 -24.10 7.70
CA TYR A 82 -0.46 -25.03 8.79
C TYR A 82 0.73 -25.89 8.39
N TYR A 83 1.80 -25.82 9.16
CA TYR A 83 3.00 -26.61 8.91
C TYR A 83 3.71 -26.98 10.21
N THR A 84 4.75 -27.80 10.07
CA THR A 84 5.56 -28.35 11.17
C THR A 84 7.01 -27.97 10.95
N SER A 85 7.82 -27.93 12.01
CA SER A 85 9.25 -27.60 11.89
C SER A 85 10.11 -28.67 11.19
N ALA A 86 9.56 -29.85 10.93
CA ALA A 86 10.26 -30.96 10.27
C ALA A 86 9.95 -31.05 8.77
N ASP A 87 10.99 -31.32 7.98
CA ASP A 87 10.90 -31.51 6.51
C ASP A 87 10.96 -32.99 6.08
N GLN A 88 11.39 -33.88 6.97
CA GLN A 88 11.61 -35.30 6.67
C GLN A 88 10.98 -36.19 7.74
N CYS A 89 10.49 -37.35 7.34
CA CYS A 89 9.83 -38.32 8.21
C CYS A 89 10.80 -39.35 8.84
N ASN A 90 12.08 -39.01 8.93
CA ASN A 90 13.14 -39.95 9.31
C ASN A 90 13.30 -40.15 10.82
N SER A 91 12.56 -39.42 11.64
CA SER A 91 12.67 -39.50 13.09
C SER A 91 11.72 -40.57 13.66
N THR A 92 12.26 -41.43 14.51
CA THR A 92 11.48 -42.29 15.40
C THR A 92 11.02 -41.47 16.59
N PHE A 93 9.88 -40.79 16.44
CA PHE A 93 9.21 -40.19 17.59
C PHE A 93 8.72 -41.30 18.51
N VAL A 94 9.37 -41.45 19.65
CA VAL A 94 8.93 -42.34 20.73
C VAL A 94 8.37 -41.46 21.83
N SER A 95 7.04 -41.44 21.94
CA SER A 95 6.43 -40.72 23.06
C SER A 95 6.51 -41.53 24.33
N THR A 96 6.89 -40.89 25.42
CA THR A 96 6.77 -41.43 26.77
C THR A 96 5.41 -41.11 27.41
N SER A 97 4.65 -40.17 26.84
CA SER A 97 3.32 -39.76 27.29
C SER A 97 2.20 -40.47 26.52
N LYS A 98 1.03 -40.61 27.14
CA LYS A 98 -0.19 -41.11 26.47
C LYS A 98 -0.95 -40.01 25.70
N THR A 99 -0.63 -38.75 25.96
CA THR A 99 -1.26 -37.56 25.38
C THR A 99 -0.27 -36.81 24.51
N ALA A 100 -0.72 -36.37 23.33
CA ALA A 100 0.09 -35.55 22.45
C ALA A 100 0.20 -34.13 23.01
N ASP A 101 1.44 -33.68 23.21
CA ASP A 101 1.75 -32.36 23.74
C ASP A 101 2.09 -31.43 22.57
N PHE A 102 1.08 -30.73 22.06
CA PHE A 102 1.22 -29.80 20.94
C PHE A 102 1.86 -28.49 21.40
N LYS A 103 2.93 -28.10 20.72
CA LYS A 103 3.63 -26.82 20.92
C LYS A 103 3.28 -25.86 19.80
N THR A 104 2.00 -25.55 19.70
CA THR A 104 1.45 -24.73 18.61
C THR A 104 1.80 -23.25 18.77
N ILE A 105 2.38 -22.68 17.72
CA ILE A 105 2.59 -21.24 17.59
C ILE A 105 1.56 -20.68 16.61
N VAL A 106 0.87 -19.61 16.99
CA VAL A 106 -0.12 -18.95 16.13
C VAL A 106 0.36 -17.55 15.76
N GLN A 107 0.47 -17.28 14.46
CA GLN A 107 0.80 -15.98 13.91
C GLN A 107 -0.37 -15.40 13.11
N ILE A 108 -0.54 -14.09 13.15
CA ILE A 108 -1.55 -13.38 12.36
C ILE A 108 -0.86 -12.37 11.47
N ILE A 109 -0.97 -12.57 10.16
CA ILE A 109 -0.35 -11.70 9.15
C ILE A 109 -1.45 -10.92 8.43
N LYS A 110 -1.31 -9.60 8.36
CA LYS A 110 -2.21 -8.72 7.61
C LYS A 110 -1.57 -8.36 6.28
N ALA A 111 -2.35 -8.42 5.20
CA ALA A 111 -1.89 -7.98 3.89
C ALA A 111 -1.48 -6.50 3.91
N GLY A 112 -0.20 -6.22 3.64
CA GLY A 112 0.34 -4.88 3.49
C GLY A 112 0.04 -4.30 2.09
N GLY A 113 0.09 -2.97 1.97
CA GLY A 113 0.06 -2.33 0.65
C GLY A 113 1.32 -2.65 -0.14
N GLY A 114 1.18 -3.13 -1.37
CA GLY A 114 2.33 -3.37 -2.25
C GLY A 114 3.04 -2.09 -2.67
N THR A 115 4.34 -2.21 -2.97
CA THR A 115 5.13 -1.11 -3.53
C THR A 115 4.52 -0.65 -4.85
N ARG A 116 4.13 0.62 -4.90
CA ARG A 116 3.65 1.24 -6.15
C ARG A 116 4.85 1.68 -6.98
N PRO A 117 4.89 1.39 -8.29
CA PRO A 117 5.96 1.89 -9.14
C PRO A 117 5.93 3.42 -9.18
N LYS A 118 7.09 4.05 -9.05
CA LYS A 118 7.24 5.49 -9.24
C LYS A 118 7.27 5.76 -10.75
N LEU A 119 6.17 6.26 -11.30
CA LEU A 119 6.12 6.69 -12.69
C LEU A 119 6.69 8.11 -12.79
N ASN A 120 7.73 8.30 -13.60
CA ASN A 120 8.18 9.63 -13.97
C ASN A 120 7.06 10.31 -14.76
N ARG A 121 6.80 11.59 -14.51
CA ARG A 121 5.86 12.35 -15.35
C ARG A 121 6.37 12.34 -16.79
N ALA A 122 5.46 12.20 -17.75
CA ALA A 122 5.79 12.38 -19.15
C ALA A 122 6.40 13.78 -19.34
N LEU A 123 7.50 13.85 -20.07
CA LEU A 123 8.05 15.14 -20.48
C LEU A 123 7.05 15.82 -21.42
N PRO A 124 6.77 17.11 -21.26
CA PRO A 124 5.97 17.83 -22.24
C PRO A 124 6.64 17.73 -23.61
N ILE A 125 5.86 17.32 -24.61
CA ILE A 125 6.32 17.14 -26.00
C ILE A 125 5.69 18.25 -26.83
N ASN A 126 6.51 18.92 -27.63
CA ASN A 126 6.04 19.85 -28.66
C ASN A 126 5.26 19.10 -29.76
N PRO A 127 4.42 19.77 -30.57
CA PRO A 127 3.75 19.13 -31.71
C PRO A 127 4.71 18.54 -32.76
N ASP A 128 5.99 18.94 -32.73
CA ASP A 128 7.10 18.43 -33.54
C ASP A 128 7.78 17.17 -32.94
N GLY A 129 7.26 16.61 -31.84
CA GLY A 129 7.80 15.40 -31.22
C GLY A 129 9.07 15.61 -30.38
N THR A 130 9.55 16.85 -30.26
CA THR A 130 10.72 17.21 -29.44
C THR A 130 10.33 17.50 -27.99
N VAL A 131 11.22 17.17 -27.04
CA VAL A 131 11.04 17.51 -25.62
C VAL A 131 11.04 19.03 -25.46
N GLU A 132 10.01 19.57 -24.82
CA GLU A 132 9.94 20.99 -24.48
C GLU A 132 11.05 21.30 -23.46
N LYS A 133 12.08 22.01 -23.91
CA LYS A 133 13.15 22.49 -23.03
C LYS A 133 12.58 23.62 -22.17
N PRO A 134 12.91 23.67 -20.86
CA PRO A 134 12.56 24.82 -20.03
C PRO A 134 13.04 26.11 -20.74
N PRO A 135 12.23 27.17 -20.78
CA PRO A 135 12.67 28.44 -21.36
C PRO A 135 13.94 28.89 -20.64
N GLU A 136 15.00 29.20 -21.39
CA GLU A 136 16.26 29.65 -20.82
C GLU A 136 16.01 30.87 -19.92
N GLU A 137 16.41 30.78 -18.65
CA GLU A 137 16.31 31.90 -17.72
C GLU A 137 17.28 33.00 -18.17
N LYS A 138 16.74 34.06 -18.76
CA LYS A 138 17.56 35.22 -19.18
C LYS A 138 18.24 35.84 -17.96
N SER A 139 19.55 36.07 -18.07
CA SER A 139 20.36 36.71 -17.02
C SER A 139 19.83 38.11 -16.66
N PHE A 140 20.01 38.54 -15.41
CA PHE A 140 19.53 39.84 -14.90
C PHE A 140 19.94 41.01 -15.81
N LEU A 141 21.21 41.05 -16.24
CA LEU A 141 21.68 42.09 -17.15
C LEU A 141 20.97 42.03 -18.52
N GLN A 142 20.71 40.84 -19.05
CA GLN A 142 20.00 40.65 -20.32
C GLN A 142 18.52 41.08 -20.24
N LYS A 143 17.91 41.00 -19.05
CA LYS A 143 16.54 41.46 -18.81
C LYS A 143 16.46 42.98 -18.59
N TYR A 144 17.47 43.57 -17.97
CA TYR A 144 17.42 44.96 -17.50
C TYR A 144 18.41 45.91 -18.19
N TRP A 145 19.14 45.48 -19.23
CA TRP A 145 20.12 46.32 -19.92
C TRP A 145 19.53 47.66 -20.43
N TRP A 146 18.30 47.66 -20.94
CA TRP A 146 17.63 48.87 -21.43
C TRP A 146 17.28 49.86 -20.30
N TYR A 147 17.21 49.40 -19.05
CA TYR A 147 17.02 50.28 -17.88
C TYR A 147 18.36 50.74 -17.29
N LEU A 148 19.38 49.86 -17.31
CA LEU A 148 20.72 50.22 -16.88
C LEU A 148 21.32 51.31 -17.79
N LEU A 149 21.05 51.26 -19.09
CA LEU A 149 21.58 52.21 -20.07
C LEU A 149 21.21 53.69 -19.76
N PRO A 150 19.93 54.07 -19.58
CA PRO A 150 19.57 55.45 -19.22
C PRO A 150 20.02 55.84 -17.81
N ILE A 151 20.07 54.91 -16.84
CA ILE A 151 20.58 55.19 -15.48
C ILE A 151 22.06 55.56 -15.55
N VAL A 152 22.84 54.81 -16.31
CA VAL A 152 24.27 55.07 -16.50
C VAL A 152 24.48 56.40 -17.23
N ILE A 153 23.69 56.70 -18.27
CA ILE A 153 23.74 58.02 -18.95
C ILE A 153 23.41 59.14 -17.97
N LEU A 154 22.33 59.02 -17.19
CA LEU A 154 21.94 60.01 -16.17
C LEU A 154 23.04 60.22 -15.12
N LEU A 155 23.75 59.17 -14.70
CA LEU A 155 24.88 59.30 -13.76
C LEU A 155 26.08 60.01 -14.39
N PHE A 156 26.31 59.84 -15.71
CA PHE A 156 27.39 60.52 -16.43
C PHE A 156 27.04 61.95 -16.86
N THR A 157 25.77 62.25 -17.15
CA THR A 157 25.31 63.58 -17.59
C THR A 157 24.72 64.42 -16.46
N GLY A 158 24.38 63.80 -15.32
CA GLY A 158 23.78 64.42 -14.15
C GLY A 158 24.67 64.29 -12.93
N GLY A 159 25.77 65.07 -12.89
CA GLY A 159 26.19 65.65 -11.60
C GLY A 159 25.04 66.50 -11.04
N PRO A 160 24.93 66.71 -9.71
CA PRO A 160 23.74 67.28 -9.07
C PRO A 160 23.34 68.60 -9.74
N ALA A 161 22.36 68.51 -10.63
CA ALA A 161 21.69 69.65 -11.20
C ALA A 161 20.63 70.07 -10.19
N GLU A 162 20.83 71.25 -9.62
CA GLU A 162 19.84 71.93 -8.81
C GLU A 162 18.49 71.96 -9.56
N GLU A 163 17.44 71.63 -8.80
CA GLU A 163 16.08 71.43 -9.27
C GLU A 163 15.55 72.61 -10.11
N PRO A 164 14.99 72.36 -11.30
CA PRO A 164 13.94 73.20 -11.81
C PRO A 164 12.60 72.59 -11.41
N GLN A 165 11.88 73.31 -10.55
CA GLN A 165 10.47 73.07 -10.23
C GLN A 165 9.64 73.02 -11.52
N GLN A 166 8.90 71.93 -11.72
CA GLN A 166 7.67 71.95 -12.50
C GLN A 166 6.61 71.04 -11.87
N GLN A 167 5.61 71.66 -11.23
CA GLN A 167 4.25 71.15 -11.23
C GLN A 167 3.27 72.33 -11.23
N GLN A 168 2.53 72.50 -12.34
CA GLN A 168 1.07 72.34 -12.34
C GLN A 168 0.53 72.50 -13.77
N GLN A 169 -0.03 71.40 -14.29
CA GLN A 169 -0.96 71.41 -15.41
C GLN A 169 -2.33 71.85 -14.90
N GLN A 170 -2.95 72.82 -15.57
CA GLN A 170 -4.40 73.02 -15.51
C GLN A 170 -4.96 72.89 -16.92
N GLN A 171 -5.60 71.75 -17.18
CA GLN A 171 -6.42 71.51 -18.37
C GLN A 171 -7.74 72.27 -18.19
N GLN A 172 -8.08 73.15 -19.13
CA GLN A 172 -9.41 73.74 -19.22
C GLN A 172 -10.06 73.41 -20.56
N HIS A 173 -11.21 72.74 -20.43
CA HIS A 173 -12.04 72.15 -21.47
C HIS A 173 -12.48 73.14 -22.54
N ARG A 174 -12.49 72.66 -23.80
CA ARG A 174 -13.05 73.34 -24.96
C ARG A 174 -14.22 72.54 -25.55
N GLY A 175 -15.42 73.11 -25.47
CA GLY A 175 -16.37 73.23 -26.59
C GLY A 175 -17.31 72.07 -26.92
N GLY A 176 -18.62 72.35 -26.84
CA GLY A 176 -19.67 71.65 -27.58
C GLY A 176 -21.05 72.19 -27.20
N GLY A 177 -21.73 72.88 -28.13
CA GLY A 177 -22.91 73.72 -27.85
C GLY A 177 -24.28 73.13 -28.20
N GLN A 178 -25.23 74.07 -28.36
CA GLN A 178 -26.67 73.96 -28.68
C GLN A 178 -27.54 73.70 -27.42
N ALA A 179 -28.70 74.32 -27.22
CA ALA A 179 -29.59 75.05 -28.11
C ALA A 179 -30.28 76.22 -27.36
N ALA A 180 -30.68 77.24 -28.10
CA ALA A 180 -31.46 78.36 -27.62
C ALA A 180 -32.96 78.16 -27.89
N ARG A 181 -33.77 78.79 -27.02
CA ARG A 181 -35.15 79.33 -27.17
C ARG A 181 -36.27 78.62 -26.39
N PRO A 182 -37.35 79.33 -26.02
CA PRO A 182 -37.46 80.76 -25.69
C PRO A 182 -38.32 81.03 -24.42
N ALA A 183 -38.62 82.33 -24.23
CA ALA A 183 -39.05 83.03 -23.04
C ALA A 183 -40.54 82.94 -22.65
N ARG A 184 -40.79 83.38 -21.41
CA ARG A 184 -41.91 84.24 -20.93
C ARG A 184 -43.22 83.52 -20.62
N GLN A 185 -43.61 83.46 -19.35
CA GLN A 185 -44.28 84.49 -18.54
C GLN A 185 -44.15 84.14 -17.07
#